data_AF-A0A9D7M4L4-F1
#
_entry.id   AF-A0A9D7M4L4-F1
#
_cell.length_a   1.000
_cell.length_b   1.000
_cell.length_c   1.000
_cell.angle_alpha   90.00
_cell.angle_beta   90.00
_cell.angle_gamma   90.00
#
_symmetry.space_group_name_H-M   'P 1'
#
loop_
_entity.id
_entity.type
_entity.pdbx_description
1 polymer ?
#
loop_
_entity_poly.entity_id
_entity_poly.type
_entity_poly.pdbx_seq_one_letter_code
_entity_poly.pdbx_strand_id
1 'polypeptide(L)'
;MNREKKVAPAPTPEKKKAPGKGMASARKYVKFLNVFNMVKRDMVVQAMPYIFFMTVIALVYIANSYYAENTIREIDKINKELKTLKSEGISASSELMIRSKQSEVARAVAPIGLVESTDAARKIVVKTSTNETRED
;
A
#
# COMPACT_ATOMS: atom_id res chain seq x y z
N MET A 1 23.69 94.45 7.62
CA MET A 1 24.43 93.27 8.14
C MET A 1 23.40 92.24 8.58
N ASN A 2 23.49 91.04 8.01
CA ASN A 2 22.42 90.06 7.89
C ASN A 2 22.85 88.77 8.60
N ARG A 3 21.90 88.07 9.27
CA ARG A 3 21.98 86.68 9.80
C ARG A 3 22.97 86.53 10.99
N GLU A 4 22.70 85.84 12.09
CA GLU A 4 22.02 84.56 12.31
C GLU A 4 21.42 84.51 13.73
N LYS A 5 20.12 84.18 13.84
CA LYS A 5 19.59 83.55 15.05
C LYS A 5 20.12 82.12 15.06
N LYS A 6 21.05 81.77 15.96
CA LYS A 6 21.38 80.36 16.24
C LYS A 6 20.27 79.76 17.11
N VAL A 7 19.29 79.19 16.42
CA VAL A 7 18.34 78.23 16.97
C VAL A 7 19.12 76.96 17.32
N ALA A 8 19.05 76.55 18.58
CA ALA A 8 19.59 75.27 19.03
C ALA A 8 18.92 74.13 18.24
N PRO A 9 19.66 73.17 17.68
CA PRO A 9 19.04 72.03 17.03
C PRO A 9 18.38 71.15 18.11
N ALA A 10 17.08 70.95 17.97
CA ALA A 10 16.30 70.01 18.76
C ALA A 10 16.97 68.62 18.79
N PRO A 11 16.88 67.88 19.90
CA PRO A 11 17.39 66.51 19.96
C PRO A 11 16.69 65.70 18.86
N THR A 12 17.51 65.23 17.92
CA THR A 12 17.10 64.37 16.82
C THR A 12 16.40 63.15 17.43
N PRO A 13 15.18 62.78 17.00
CA PRO A 13 14.55 61.59 17.52
C PRO A 13 15.40 60.39 17.09
N GLU A 14 15.97 59.68 18.06
CA GLU A 14 16.57 58.37 17.84
C GLU A 14 15.57 57.52 17.04
N LYS A 15 15.93 57.22 15.79
CA LYS A 15 15.22 56.27 14.95
C LYS A 15 15.23 54.92 15.67
N LYS A 16 14.14 54.60 16.38
CA LYS A 16 13.82 53.25 16.84
C LYS A 16 13.82 52.34 15.62
N LYS A 17 14.89 51.55 15.47
CA LYS A 17 15.01 50.52 14.42
C LYS A 17 13.79 49.61 14.51
N ALA A 18 13.03 49.56 13.42
CA ALA A 18 11.88 48.67 13.30
C ALA A 18 12.30 47.22 13.62
N PRO A 19 11.47 46.46 14.36
CA PRO A 19 11.85 45.13 14.78
C PRO A 19 12.00 44.23 13.54
N GLY A 20 13.21 43.76 13.29
CA GLY A 20 13.49 42.84 12.17
C GLY A 20 12.56 41.62 12.23
N LYS A 21 12.18 41.08 11.06
CA LYS A 21 11.25 39.94 10.92
C LYS A 21 11.61 38.72 11.79
N GLY A 22 12.88 38.54 12.18
CA GLY A 22 13.32 37.51 13.13
C GLY A 22 12.82 37.71 14.58
N MET A 23 12.47 38.93 14.98
CA MET A 23 11.91 39.22 16.29
C MET A 23 10.45 38.75 16.41
N ALA A 24 9.73 38.58 15.29
CA ALA A 24 8.35 38.09 15.31
C ALA A 24 8.29 36.57 15.56
N SER A 25 9.18 35.79 14.94
CA SER A 25 9.31 34.35 15.22
C SER A 25 9.87 34.11 16.62
N ALA A 26 10.92 34.83 17.03
CA ALA A 26 11.43 34.77 18.40
C ALA A 26 10.36 35.12 19.44
N ARG A 27 9.55 36.16 19.20
CA ARG A 27 8.41 36.49 20.08
C ARG A 27 7.35 35.38 20.12
N LYS A 28 7.10 34.64 19.04
CA LYS A 28 6.21 33.47 19.08
C LYS A 28 6.78 32.39 19.99
N TYR A 29 8.05 31.99 19.80
CA TYR A 29 8.68 30.96 20.62
C TYR A 29 8.73 31.35 22.10
N VAL A 30 9.09 32.60 22.41
CA VAL A 30 9.08 33.13 23.78
C VAL A 30 7.66 33.17 24.35
N LYS A 31 6.65 33.48 23.52
CA LYS A 31 5.24 33.45 23.93
C LYS A 31 4.77 32.01 24.21
N PHE A 32 5.14 31.03 23.39
CA PHE A 32 4.86 29.62 23.65
C PHE A 32 5.54 29.17 24.95
N LEU A 33 6.81 29.51 25.15
CA LEU A 33 7.55 29.19 26.38
C LEU A 33 6.89 29.84 27.61
N ASN A 34 6.40 31.08 27.49
CA ASN A 34 5.65 31.75 28.55
C ASN A 34 4.26 31.14 28.81
N VAL A 35 3.59 30.57 27.80
CA VAL A 35 2.33 29.84 27.98
C VAL A 35 2.56 28.55 28.77
N PHE A 36 3.63 27.81 28.46
CA PHE A 36 4.07 26.68 29.29
C PHE A 36 4.41 27.11 30.73
N ASN A 37 5.01 28.30 30.89
CA ASN A 37 5.32 28.88 32.20
C ASN A 37 4.09 29.46 32.94
N MET A 38 2.99 29.70 32.23
CA MET A 38 1.71 30.21 32.78
C MET A 38 0.82 29.07 33.31
N VAL A 39 1.18 27.81 33.05
CA VAL A 39 0.61 26.66 33.73
C VAL A 39 1.08 26.69 35.19
N LYS A 40 0.19 27.06 36.10
CA LYS A 40 0.49 27.13 37.54
C LYS A 40 1.03 25.79 38.03
N ARG A 41 2.02 25.84 38.94
CA ARG A 41 2.64 24.63 39.52
C ARG A 41 1.59 23.67 40.11
N ASP A 42 0.56 24.20 40.74
CA ASP A 42 -0.52 23.42 41.34
C ASP A 42 -1.32 22.62 40.29
N MET A 43 -1.53 23.18 39.09
CA MET A 43 -2.21 22.48 38.01
C MET A 43 -1.34 21.37 37.39
N VAL A 44 -0.02 21.60 37.30
CA VAL A 44 0.92 20.57 36.82
C VAL A 44 0.97 19.40 37.79
N VAL A 45 1.06 19.68 39.09
CA VAL A 45 1.09 18.63 40.13
C VAL A 45 -0.22 17.85 40.16
N GLN A 46 -1.37 18.51 39.97
CA GLN A 46 -2.67 17.83 39.88
C GLN A 46 -2.81 17.01 38.58
N ALA A 47 -2.19 17.44 37.48
CA ALA A 47 -2.22 16.75 36.19
C ALA A 47 -1.16 15.64 36.03
N MET A 48 -0.18 15.53 36.94
CA MET A 48 0.86 14.49 36.92
C MET A 48 0.34 13.06 36.66
N PRO A 49 -0.67 12.54 37.39
CA PRO A 49 -1.18 11.19 37.12
C PRO A 49 -1.83 11.06 35.73
N TYR A 50 -2.46 12.13 35.23
CA TYR A 50 -3.07 12.15 33.91
C TYR A 50 -2.02 12.17 32.79
N ILE A 51 -0.96 12.95 32.95
CA ILE A 51 0.16 12.99 32.00
C ILE A 51 0.85 11.62 31.95
N PHE A 52 1.08 11.00 33.11
CA PHE A 52 1.63 9.64 33.17
C PHE A 52 0.76 8.64 32.40
N PHE A 53 -0.56 8.68 32.60
CA PHE A 53 -1.50 7.85 31.86
C PHE A 53 -1.41 8.07 30.34
N MET A 54 -1.34 9.32 29.89
CA MET A 54 -1.16 9.66 28.48
C MET A 54 0.20 9.18 27.94
N THR A 55 1.27 9.27 28.72
CA THR A 55 2.58 8.75 28.34
C THR A 55 2.54 7.24 28.17
N VAL A 56 1.87 6.50 29.06
CA VAL A 56 1.71 5.05 28.94
C VAL A 56 0.96 4.71 27.65
N ILE A 57 -0.15 5.40 27.33
CA ILE A 57 -0.88 5.19 26.07
C ILE A 57 0.02 5.49 24.87
N ALA A 58 0.77 6.59 24.91
CA ALA A 58 1.68 6.96 23.83
C ALA A 58 2.77 5.89 23.61
N LEU A 59 3.30 5.32 24.69
CA LEU A 59 4.29 4.25 24.63
C LEU A 59 3.69 2.97 24.03
N VAL A 60 2.49 2.58 24.46
CA VAL A 60 1.75 1.45 23.88
C VAL A 60 1.46 1.69 22.38
N TYR A 61 1.09 2.92 22.01
CA TYR A 61 0.84 3.28 20.61
C TYR A 61 2.09 3.13 19.75
N ILE A 62 3.23 3.65 20.21
CA ILE A 62 4.50 3.53 19.51
C ILE A 62 4.88 2.05 19.37
N ALA A 63 4.78 1.27 20.46
CA ALA A 63 5.07 -0.17 20.44
C ALA A 63 4.16 -0.92 19.44
N ASN A 64 2.87 -0.62 19.42
CA ASN A 64 1.93 -1.23 18.49
C ASN A 64 2.22 -0.83 17.04
N SER A 65 2.61 0.43 16.79
CA SER A 65 3.01 0.88 15.45
C SER A 65 4.21 0.11 14.91
N TYR A 66 5.23 -0.13 15.74
CA TYR A 66 6.38 -0.95 15.35
C TYR A 66 5.99 -2.39 15.05
N TYR A 67 5.09 -2.97 15.85
CA TYR A 67 4.58 -4.31 15.60
C TYR A 67 3.81 -4.39 14.28
N ALA A 68 2.89 -3.45 14.05
CA ALA A 68 2.10 -3.36 12.82
C ALA A 68 2.99 -3.25 11.58
N GLU A 69 4.05 -2.44 11.63
CA GLU A 69 4.96 -2.30 10.50
C GLU A 69 5.70 -3.60 10.16
N ASN A 70 6.10 -4.37 11.18
CA ASN A 70 6.71 -5.68 10.97
C ASN A 70 5.72 -6.69 10.39
N THR A 71 4.49 -6.72 10.91
CA THR A 71 3.43 -7.58 10.39
C THR A 71 3.10 -7.26 8.93
N ILE A 72 3.03 -5.98 8.55
CA ILE A 72 2.79 -5.57 7.16
C ILE A 72 3.91 -6.09 6.23
N ARG A 73 5.18 -5.96 6.64
CA ARG A 73 6.30 -6.49 5.86
C ARG A 73 6.24 -8.02 5.70
N GLU A 74 5.79 -8.73 6.73
CA GLU A 74 5.62 -10.18 6.69
C GLU A 74 4.47 -10.57 5.74
N ILE A 75 3.34 -9.88 5.83
CA ILE A 75 2.21 -10.05 4.91
C ILE A 75 2.65 -9.86 3.46
N ASP A 76 3.44 -8.82 3.16
CA ASP A 76 3.93 -8.57 1.81
C ASP A 76 4.85 -9.68 1.29
N LYS A 77 5.71 -10.23 2.14
CA LYS A 77 6.55 -11.38 1.80
C LYS A 77 5.71 -12.61 1.49
N ILE A 78 4.79 -12.96 2.37
CA ILE A 78 3.90 -14.12 2.21
C ILE A 78 3.05 -13.97 0.94
N ASN A 79 2.50 -12.77 0.68
CA ASN A 79 1.74 -12.50 -0.54
C ASN A 79 2.59 -12.67 -1.80
N LYS A 80 3.85 -12.24 -1.76
CA LYS A 80 4.79 -12.43 -2.88
C LYS A 80 5.06 -13.92 -3.11
N GLU A 81 5.30 -14.68 -2.05
CA GLU A 81 5.50 -16.13 -2.13
C GLU A 81 4.27 -16.85 -2.68
N LEU A 82 3.07 -16.53 -2.19
CA LEU A 82 1.81 -17.06 -2.70
C LEU A 82 1.62 -16.75 -4.19
N LYS A 83 1.96 -15.53 -4.63
CA LYS A 83 1.86 -15.15 -6.04
C LYS A 83 2.82 -15.97 -6.90
N THR A 84 4.05 -16.18 -6.45
CA THR A 84 5.03 -17.03 -7.14
C THR A 84 4.54 -18.47 -7.24
N LEU A 85 4.11 -19.07 -6.11
CA LEU A 85 3.55 -20.43 -6.09
C LEU A 85 2.36 -20.60 -7.03
N LYS A 86 1.44 -19.62 -7.01
CA LYS A 86 0.28 -19.63 -7.91
C LYS A 86 0.71 -19.53 -9.37
N SER A 87 1.70 -18.70 -9.68
CA SER A 87 2.25 -18.58 -11.03
C SER A 87 2.86 -19.89 -11.50
N GLU A 88 3.65 -20.56 -10.65
CA GLU A 88 4.26 -21.86 -10.95
C GLU A 88 3.19 -22.94 -11.19
N GLY A 89 2.15 -22.99 -10.35
CA GLY A 89 1.04 -23.94 -10.52
C GLY A 89 0.27 -23.72 -11.82
N ILE A 90 0.04 -22.46 -12.21
CA ILE A 90 -0.58 -22.10 -13.50
C ILE A 90 0.32 -22.52 -14.65
N SER A 91 1.62 -22.23 -14.58
CA SER A 91 2.59 -22.62 -15.61
C SER A 91 2.66 -24.14 -15.78
N ALA A 92 2.73 -24.89 -14.68
CA ALA A 92 2.74 -26.36 -14.71
C ALA A 92 1.45 -26.94 -15.30
N SER A 93 0.30 -26.40 -14.89
CA SER A 93 -1.01 -26.80 -15.44
C SER A 93 -1.12 -26.46 -16.93
N SER A 94 -0.58 -25.32 -17.35
CA SER A 94 -0.53 -24.91 -18.74
C SER A 94 0.35 -25.83 -19.58
N GLU A 95 1.51 -26.27 -19.05
CA GLU A 95 2.37 -27.23 -19.74
C GLU A 95 1.64 -28.57 -19.93
N LEU A 96 0.96 -29.06 -18.90
CA LEU A 96 0.12 -30.26 -18.98
C LEU A 96 -0.99 -30.11 -20.02
N MET A 97 -1.65 -28.94 -20.07
CA MET A 97 -2.69 -28.66 -21.05
C MET A 97 -2.16 -28.65 -22.49
N ILE A 98 -0.96 -28.11 -22.71
CA ILE A 98 -0.30 -28.13 -24.02
C ILE A 98 0.01 -29.58 -24.42
N ARG A 99 0.63 -30.36 -23.52
CA ARG A 99 0.97 -31.76 -23.79
C ARG A 99 -0.26 -32.65 -23.99
N SER A 100 -1.37 -32.34 -23.31
CA SER A 100 -2.62 -33.08 -23.43
C SER A 100 -3.50 -32.63 -24.59
N LYS A 101 -3.08 -31.60 -25.33
CA LYS A 101 -3.83 -31.09 -26.49
C LYS A 101 -3.86 -32.15 -27.58
N GLN A 102 -5.04 -32.42 -28.14
CA GLN A 102 -5.26 -33.44 -29.18
C GLN A 102 -4.25 -33.32 -30.34
N SER A 103 -3.95 -32.11 -30.79
CA SER A 103 -2.97 -31.88 -31.87
C SER A 103 -1.52 -32.24 -31.48
N GLU A 104 -1.12 -32.01 -30.23
CA GLU A 104 0.22 -32.35 -29.73
C GLU A 104 0.33 -33.85 -29.47
N VAL A 105 -0.72 -34.46 -28.91
CA VAL A 105 -0.81 -35.92 -28.74
C VAL A 105 -0.77 -36.62 -30.11
N ALA A 106 -1.55 -36.16 -31.09
CA ALA A 106 -1.55 -36.68 -32.46
C ALA A 106 -0.17 -36.59 -33.11
N ARG A 107 0.57 -35.48 -32.89
CA ARG A 107 1.97 -35.35 -33.32
C ARG A 107 2.92 -36.32 -32.61
N ALA A 108 2.75 -36.50 -31.31
CA ALA A 108 3.58 -37.42 -30.52
C ALA A 108 3.38 -38.89 -30.89
N VAL A 109 2.16 -39.29 -31.31
CA VAL A 109 1.84 -40.67 -31.71
C VAL A 109 1.96 -40.93 -33.23
N ALA A 110 2.21 -39.89 -34.04
CA ALA A 110 2.45 -39.99 -35.47
C ALA A 110 3.58 -40.97 -35.89
N PRO A 111 4.75 -41.04 -35.22
CA PRO A 111 5.80 -42.01 -35.59
C PRO A 111 5.39 -43.47 -35.33
N ILE A 112 4.33 -43.70 -34.55
CA ILE A 112 3.77 -45.01 -34.24
C ILE A 112 2.57 -45.35 -35.14
N GLY A 113 2.25 -44.48 -36.12
CA GLY A 113 1.21 -44.71 -37.13
C GLY A 113 -0.23 -44.49 -36.67
N LEU A 114 -0.44 -43.97 -35.45
CA LEU A 114 -1.77 -43.67 -34.90
C LEU A 114 -2.27 -42.32 -35.40
N VAL A 115 -3.52 -42.27 -35.87
CA VAL A 115 -4.16 -41.08 -36.45
C VAL A 115 -5.43 -40.75 -35.66
N GLU A 116 -5.69 -39.47 -35.47
CA GLU A 116 -6.89 -39.00 -34.77
C GLU A 116 -8.17 -39.44 -35.51
N SER A 117 -9.14 -39.96 -34.76
CA SER A 117 -10.44 -40.36 -35.31
C SER A 117 -11.31 -39.10 -35.48
N THR A 118 -11.34 -38.56 -36.69
CA THR A 118 -12.17 -37.41 -37.10
C THR A 118 -13.58 -37.82 -37.54
N ASP A 119 -13.85 -39.12 -37.62
CA ASP A 119 -15.12 -39.67 -38.10
C ASP A 119 -16.17 -39.63 -36.98
N ALA A 120 -17.30 -38.97 -37.22
CA ALA A 120 -18.37 -38.89 -36.22
C ALA A 120 -18.97 -40.28 -35.95
N ALA A 121 -19.34 -40.54 -34.68
CA ALA A 121 -19.90 -41.83 -34.26
C ALA A 121 -21.12 -42.24 -35.12
N ARG A 122 -21.01 -43.37 -35.83
CA ARG A 122 -22.09 -43.89 -36.67
C ARG A 122 -23.11 -44.65 -35.82
N LYS A 123 -24.36 -44.17 -35.80
CA LYS A 123 -25.49 -44.91 -35.23
C LYS A 123 -25.76 -46.15 -36.10
N ILE A 124 -25.52 -47.33 -35.55
CA ILE A 124 -25.84 -48.59 -36.22
C ILE A 124 -27.35 -48.78 -36.15
N VAL A 125 -28.02 -48.76 -37.30
CA VAL A 125 -29.45 -49.08 -37.41
C VAL A 125 -29.56 -50.45 -38.07
N VAL A 126 -29.97 -51.46 -37.30
CA VAL A 126 -30.11 -52.83 -37.77
C VAL A 126 -31.37 -52.92 -38.64
N LYS A 127 -31.22 -53.16 -39.95
CA LYS A 127 -32.32 -53.61 -40.80
C LYS A 127 -32.41 -55.13 -40.71
N THR A 128 -33.43 -55.63 -40.02
CA THR A 128 -33.86 -57.03 -40.12
C THR A 128 -34.47 -57.24 -41.49
N SER A 129 -33.81 -58.01 -42.36
CA SER A 129 -34.39 -58.52 -43.59
C SER A 129 -35.22 -59.76 -43.27
N THR A 130 -36.54 -59.58 -43.21
CA THR A 130 -37.51 -60.68 -43.29
C THR A 130 -37.30 -61.39 -44.62
N ASN A 131 -36.79 -62.62 -44.55
CA ASN A 131 -36.66 -63.51 -45.70
C ASN A 131 -38.07 -64.05 -46.00
N GLU A 132 -38.72 -63.51 -47.04
CA GLU A 132 -39.96 -64.08 -47.57
C GLU A 132 -39.63 -65.40 -48.28
N THR A 133 -40.05 -66.47 -47.63
CA THR A 133 -40.01 -67.86 -48.07
C THR A 133 -40.64 -67.99 -49.45
N ARG A 134 -39.95 -68.69 -50.36
CA ARG A 134 -40.54 -69.23 -51.58
C ARG A 134 -41.43 -70.42 -51.20
N GLU A 135 -42.73 -70.22 -51.34
CA GLU A 135 -43.82 -71.20 -51.49
C GLU A 135 -44.69 -70.54 -52.60
N ASP A 136 -44.94 -71.06 -53.79
CA ASP A 136 -45.15 -72.43 -54.30
C ASP A 136 -44.65 -72.57 -55.75
#